data_AF-A0AB34HDG3-F1
#
_entry.id   AF-A0AB34HDG3-F1
#
_cell.length_a   1.000
_cell.length_b   1.000
_cell.length_c   1.000
_cell.angle_alpha   90.00
_cell.angle_beta   90.00
_cell.angle_gamma   90.00
#
_symmetry.space_group_name_H-M   'P 1'
#
loop_
_entity.id
_entity.type
_entity.pdbx_description
1 polymer ?
#
loop_
_entity_poly.entity_id
_entity_poly.type
_entity_poly.pdbx_seq_one_letter_code
_entity_poly.pdbx_strand_id
1 'polypeptide(L)'
;MSSGDGQQSQALTKPTFSEVQASALVESVFGLKVSKIQPLPSYDDQNFHVCISRTKDTTDGPNEYVLKISNSESSKTPDLIEVQSHIIIFLRAAGFPTASVCRTKGDNITSLMSVDSGSEIKSYLVRLLTYLPGRPIAEIPISPQLLYEIGRVAAKLDKTLEKFHHPKLSSLHRENFIWNLKNVPLLEKYLYALGQNRNREMVEQVVQLFKDEVMTKLSHFRECINHGDLNDHNILIESSKSAFGDAVYQVSGILDFDDMSYGYYVFEVAITIMYMMIESKTPIQSRRYDSRTTIFSPEGRLYQVEYAMEAIGHAGTCLGILANDGVLLAAERRNIHKLLDEVFFSEKIYKLNEDMACSVAGITSDANVLTNELRLIAQRYLLQYQEPIPCEQLVTALCDIKQAYTQFGGKRPFGVSLLYIGWDKHYGFQLYQSDPSGNYGGWKATCIGNNSAAAVSMLKQDYKEGEMTLKSALALAIKVLNKTMDVSKLSAEKVEIATLTRENGKTVIRVLKQKEVEQLIKKHEEEEAKAEREKKEKEQKEKDK
;
A
#
# COMPACT_ATOMS: atom_id res chain seq x y z
N MET A 1 -1.91 17.30 -59.02
CA MET A 1 -3.02 16.33 -58.97
C MET A 1 -2.60 15.18 -58.08
N SER A 2 -3.15 15.13 -56.87
CA SER A 2 -3.36 13.92 -56.07
C SER A 2 -4.22 14.38 -54.90
N SER A 3 -5.52 14.24 -55.10
CA SER A 3 -6.59 14.43 -54.13
C SER A 3 -6.31 13.61 -52.87
N GLY A 4 -5.97 14.29 -51.77
CA GLY A 4 -6.03 13.69 -50.44
C GLY A 4 -7.46 13.84 -49.93
N ASP A 5 -8.17 12.71 -49.86
CA ASP A 5 -9.51 12.62 -49.29
C ASP A 5 -9.52 13.19 -47.87
N GLY A 6 -10.04 14.41 -47.75
CA GLY A 6 -10.46 14.96 -46.48
C GLY A 6 -11.73 14.24 -46.04
N GLN A 7 -11.59 13.14 -45.29
CA GLN A 7 -12.66 12.69 -44.41
C GLN A 7 -12.86 13.79 -43.35
N GLN A 8 -13.76 14.73 -43.66
CA GLN A 8 -14.36 15.59 -42.65
C GLN A 8 -14.90 14.69 -41.54
N SER A 9 -14.37 14.86 -40.34
CA SER A 9 -14.96 14.34 -39.10
C SER A 9 -16.44 14.72 -39.08
N GLN A 10 -17.35 13.76 -39.31
CA GLN A 10 -18.78 13.95 -39.08
C GLN A 10 -18.95 14.39 -37.62
N ALA A 11 -19.40 15.62 -37.42
CA ALA A 11 -19.55 16.18 -36.08
C ALA A 11 -20.62 15.37 -35.33
N LEU A 12 -20.22 14.73 -34.23
CA LEU A 12 -21.13 14.11 -33.28
C LEU A 12 -22.19 15.14 -32.88
N THR A 13 -23.43 14.93 -33.32
CA THR A 13 -24.53 15.83 -32.96
C THR A 13 -25.16 15.32 -31.67
N LYS A 14 -24.83 15.97 -30.56
CA LYS A 14 -25.48 15.74 -29.26
C LYS A 14 -27.00 15.96 -29.37
N PRO A 15 -27.84 15.07 -28.81
CA PRO A 15 -29.28 15.29 -28.78
C PRO A 15 -29.66 16.53 -27.96
N THR A 16 -30.70 17.24 -28.39
CA THR A 16 -31.18 18.49 -27.76
C THR A 16 -32.66 18.41 -27.39
N PHE A 17 -33.08 17.29 -26.79
CA PHE A 17 -34.44 17.12 -26.30
C PHE A 17 -34.70 18.04 -25.10
N SER A 18 -35.86 18.67 -25.06
CA SER A 18 -36.34 19.38 -23.87
C SER A 18 -36.84 18.40 -22.81
N GLU A 19 -36.96 18.85 -21.56
CA GLU A 19 -37.55 18.06 -20.47
C GLU A 19 -38.97 17.56 -20.80
N VAL A 20 -39.75 18.37 -21.52
CA VAL A 20 -41.11 18.01 -21.97
C VAL A 20 -41.05 16.88 -22.99
N GLN A 21 -40.16 16.97 -23.98
CA GLN A 21 -39.98 15.93 -25.00
C GLN A 21 -39.44 14.64 -24.39
N ALA A 22 -38.47 14.74 -23.48
CA ALA A 22 -37.91 13.60 -22.77
C ALA A 22 -38.95 12.92 -21.85
N SER A 23 -39.82 13.68 -21.20
CA SER A 23 -40.92 13.12 -20.39
C SER A 23 -41.93 12.35 -21.26
N ALA A 24 -42.35 12.96 -22.38
CA ALA A 24 -43.25 12.32 -23.34
C ALA A 24 -42.64 11.04 -23.93
N LEU A 25 -41.32 11.03 -24.15
CA LEU A 25 -40.58 9.85 -24.60
C LEU A 25 -40.65 8.71 -23.57
N VAL A 26 -40.44 8.99 -22.29
CA VAL A 26 -40.54 7.95 -21.23
C VAL A 26 -41.93 7.35 -21.17
N GLU A 27 -42.97 8.19 -21.20
CA GLU A 27 -44.36 7.74 -21.15
C GLU A 27 -44.79 6.94 -22.38
N SER A 28 -44.37 7.38 -23.57
CA SER A 28 -44.72 6.72 -24.83
C SER A 28 -44.00 5.38 -24.99
N VAL A 29 -42.68 5.35 -24.80
CA VAL A 29 -41.82 4.17 -25.06
C VAL A 29 -41.84 3.17 -23.90
N PHE A 30 -41.77 3.64 -22.65
CA PHE A 30 -41.63 2.78 -21.47
C PHE A 30 -42.91 2.68 -20.63
N GLY A 31 -43.90 3.55 -20.86
CA GLY A 31 -45.19 3.46 -20.17
C GLY A 31 -45.18 3.93 -18.72
N LEU A 32 -44.13 4.64 -18.32
CA LEU A 32 -43.97 5.15 -16.96
C LEU A 32 -44.35 6.63 -16.89
N LYS A 33 -45.32 6.95 -16.04
CA LYS A 33 -45.80 8.33 -15.85
C LYS A 33 -44.75 9.17 -15.12
N VAL A 34 -44.23 10.21 -15.76
CA VAL A 34 -43.15 11.04 -15.21
C VAL A 34 -43.72 12.05 -14.21
N SER A 35 -43.16 12.09 -13.01
CA SER A 35 -43.50 13.11 -11.99
C SER A 35 -42.52 14.29 -12.02
N LYS A 36 -41.23 14.01 -12.24
CA LYS A 36 -40.16 15.00 -12.31
C LYS A 36 -39.07 14.48 -13.25
N ILE A 37 -38.50 15.36 -14.06
CA ILE A 37 -37.35 15.07 -14.90
C ILE A 37 -36.33 16.19 -14.75
N GLN A 38 -35.04 15.88 -14.80
CA GLN A 38 -33.97 16.87 -14.77
C GLN A 38 -32.79 16.38 -15.63
N PRO A 39 -32.08 17.26 -16.35
CA PRO A 39 -30.91 16.88 -17.12
C PRO A 39 -29.77 16.40 -16.19
N LEU A 40 -29.01 15.41 -16.67
CA LEU A 40 -27.77 14.96 -16.04
C LEU A 40 -26.56 15.36 -16.90
N PRO A 41 -25.38 15.53 -16.28
CA PRO A 41 -24.13 15.72 -17.01
C PRO A 41 -23.93 14.64 -18.08
N SER A 42 -23.50 15.07 -19.26
CA SER A 42 -23.29 14.21 -20.43
C SER A 42 -22.43 14.94 -21.44
N TYR A 43 -21.58 14.21 -22.18
CA TYR A 43 -20.71 14.78 -23.20
C TYR A 43 -21.37 14.69 -24.59
N ASP A 44 -21.29 13.51 -25.23
CA ASP A 44 -21.83 13.26 -26.58
C ASP A 44 -23.32 12.91 -26.59
N ASP A 45 -23.80 12.23 -25.54
CA ASP A 45 -25.18 11.77 -25.39
C ASP A 45 -26.02 12.74 -24.55
N GLN A 46 -27.32 12.50 -24.41
CA GLN A 46 -28.18 13.29 -23.53
C GLN A 46 -28.84 12.41 -22.46
N ASN A 47 -28.54 12.71 -21.20
CA ASN A 47 -29.00 11.92 -20.05
C ASN A 47 -29.99 12.74 -19.19
N PHE A 48 -31.02 12.08 -18.67
CA PHE A 48 -31.98 12.69 -17.74
C PHE A 48 -32.20 11.80 -16.52
N HIS A 49 -32.25 12.39 -15.35
CA HIS A 49 -32.78 11.76 -14.15
C HIS A 49 -34.30 11.90 -14.15
N VAL A 50 -34.99 10.77 -14.06
CA VAL A 50 -36.45 10.64 -14.21
C VAL A 50 -37.03 10.05 -12.93
N CYS A 51 -37.93 10.79 -12.28
CA CYS A 51 -38.76 10.29 -11.20
C CYS A 51 -40.16 9.98 -11.74
N ILE A 52 -40.75 8.86 -11.33
CA ILE A 52 -42.08 8.44 -11.79
C ILE A 52 -43.14 8.56 -10.69
N SER A 53 -44.39 8.80 -11.09
CA SER A 53 -45.53 8.79 -10.17
C SER A 53 -45.94 7.36 -9.83
N ARG A 54 -46.07 7.03 -8.54
CA ARG A 54 -46.65 5.74 -8.12
C ARG A 54 -48.14 5.69 -8.43
N THR A 55 -48.57 4.64 -9.12
CA THR A 55 -49.99 4.31 -9.32
C THR A 55 -50.35 3.08 -8.48
N LYS A 56 -51.64 2.80 -8.25
CA LYS A 56 -52.09 1.68 -7.39
C LYS A 56 -51.55 0.31 -7.84
N ASP A 57 -51.14 0.17 -9.11
CA ASP A 57 -50.61 -1.05 -9.71
C ASP A 57 -49.06 -1.14 -9.71
N THR A 58 -48.34 -0.09 -9.28
CA THR A 58 -46.85 -0.01 -9.34
C THR A 58 -46.19 0.20 -7.97
N THR A 59 -46.67 -0.52 -6.95
CA THR A 59 -46.21 -0.34 -5.55
C THR A 59 -44.86 -0.98 -5.24
N ASP A 60 -44.37 -1.93 -6.06
CA ASP A 60 -43.21 -2.79 -5.74
C ASP A 60 -41.97 -2.59 -6.68
N GLY A 61 -41.84 -1.42 -7.30
CA GLY A 61 -40.76 -1.12 -8.26
C GLY A 61 -39.90 0.12 -7.94
N PRO A 62 -38.78 0.32 -8.65
CA PRO A 62 -37.95 1.53 -8.51
C PRO A 62 -38.72 2.78 -8.97
N ASN A 63 -38.51 3.90 -8.27
CA ASN A 63 -39.18 5.17 -8.56
C ASN A 63 -38.31 6.13 -9.39
N GLU A 64 -37.02 5.84 -9.52
CA GLU A 64 -36.01 6.72 -10.09
C GLU A 64 -35.23 5.99 -11.19
N TYR A 65 -35.05 6.67 -12.32
CA TYR A 65 -34.46 6.13 -13.54
C TYR A 65 -33.51 7.14 -14.20
N VAL A 66 -32.62 6.63 -15.04
CA VAL A 66 -31.80 7.42 -15.96
C VAL A 66 -32.26 7.11 -17.38
N LEU A 67 -32.84 8.09 -18.04
CA LEU A 67 -33.09 8.05 -19.48
C LEU A 67 -31.79 8.43 -20.19
N LYS A 68 -31.25 7.51 -21.00
CA LYS A 68 -30.13 7.79 -21.90
C LYS A 68 -30.64 7.89 -23.34
N ILE A 69 -30.31 9.00 -24.01
CA ILE A 69 -30.56 9.23 -25.44
C ILE A 69 -29.19 9.27 -26.11
N SER A 70 -28.87 8.23 -26.87
CA SER A 70 -27.59 8.14 -27.57
C SER A 70 -27.55 9.08 -28.77
N ASN A 71 -26.40 9.67 -29.05
CA ASN A 71 -26.20 10.54 -30.20
C ASN A 71 -26.46 9.83 -31.54
N SER A 72 -26.61 10.62 -32.61
CA SER A 72 -26.98 10.12 -33.94
C SER A 72 -25.97 9.15 -34.57
N GLU A 73 -24.67 9.26 -34.28
CA GLU A 73 -23.66 8.35 -34.80
C GLU A 73 -23.64 7.02 -34.03
N SER A 74 -23.63 7.07 -32.69
CA SER A 74 -23.75 5.87 -31.85
C SER A 74 -25.06 5.13 -32.11
N SER A 75 -26.12 5.85 -32.52
CA SER A 75 -27.41 5.24 -32.86
C SER A 75 -27.37 4.40 -34.15
N LYS A 76 -26.32 4.53 -34.97
CA LYS A 76 -26.09 3.68 -36.15
C LYS A 76 -25.50 2.32 -35.81
N THR A 77 -25.05 2.10 -34.56
CA THR A 77 -24.46 0.84 -34.09
C THR A 77 -25.31 0.19 -32.98
N PRO A 78 -26.57 -0.20 -33.26
CA PRO A 78 -27.47 -0.79 -32.25
C PRO A 78 -26.91 -2.03 -31.57
N ASP A 79 -26.11 -2.81 -32.29
CA ASP A 79 -25.45 -4.02 -31.79
C ASP A 79 -24.47 -3.75 -30.63
N LEU A 80 -23.82 -2.58 -30.62
CA LEU A 80 -22.91 -2.18 -29.54
C LEU A 80 -23.71 -1.88 -28.27
N ILE A 81 -24.76 -1.06 -28.40
CA ILE A 81 -25.63 -0.67 -27.28
C ILE A 81 -26.38 -1.89 -26.72
N GLU A 82 -26.76 -2.83 -27.59
CA GLU A 82 -27.33 -4.12 -27.18
C GLU A 82 -26.35 -4.93 -26.34
N VAL A 83 -25.10 -5.11 -26.79
CA VAL A 83 -24.07 -5.84 -26.03
C VAL A 83 -23.78 -5.18 -24.68
N GLN A 84 -23.61 -3.85 -24.65
CA GLN A 84 -23.41 -3.09 -23.41
C GLN A 84 -24.57 -3.31 -22.42
N SER A 85 -25.81 -3.27 -22.92
CA SER A 85 -27.01 -3.50 -22.10
C SER A 85 -27.07 -4.93 -21.55
N HIS A 86 -26.70 -5.93 -22.36
CA HIS A 86 -26.61 -7.32 -21.90
C HIS A 86 -25.50 -7.55 -20.87
N ILE A 87 -24.38 -6.83 -20.99
CA ILE A 87 -23.31 -6.86 -19.99
C ILE A 87 -23.81 -6.31 -18.66
N ILE A 88 -24.52 -5.18 -18.66
CA ILE A 88 -25.14 -4.62 -17.45
C ILE A 88 -26.05 -5.65 -16.76
N ILE A 89 -26.91 -6.32 -17.54
CA ILE A 89 -27.82 -7.37 -17.04
C ILE A 89 -27.02 -8.55 -16.46
N PHE A 90 -26.00 -9.02 -17.17
CA PHE A 90 -25.15 -10.14 -16.74
C PHE A 90 -24.39 -9.84 -15.45
N LEU A 91 -23.79 -8.65 -15.35
CA LEU A 91 -23.07 -8.20 -14.15
C LEU A 91 -24.01 -8.07 -12.96
N ARG A 92 -25.22 -7.54 -13.18
CA ARG A 92 -26.25 -7.48 -12.13
C ARG A 92 -26.61 -8.86 -11.61
N ALA A 93 -26.81 -9.83 -12.50
CA ALA A 93 -27.08 -11.23 -12.13
C ALA A 93 -25.91 -11.86 -11.36
N ALA A 94 -24.68 -11.43 -11.61
CA ALA A 94 -23.48 -11.83 -10.86
C ALA A 94 -23.28 -11.06 -9.54
N GLY A 95 -24.23 -10.20 -9.15
CA GLY A 95 -24.22 -9.48 -7.88
C GLY A 95 -23.39 -8.19 -7.90
N PHE A 96 -23.10 -7.61 -9.07
CA PHE A 96 -22.51 -6.29 -9.15
C PHE A 96 -23.56 -5.19 -8.94
N PRO A 97 -23.16 -4.04 -8.36
CA PRO A 97 -24.04 -2.90 -8.20
C PRO A 97 -24.17 -2.13 -9.52
N THR A 98 -24.84 -2.71 -10.51
CA THR A 98 -25.14 -2.06 -11.80
C THR A 98 -26.64 -1.79 -11.93
N ALA A 99 -27.01 -0.84 -12.80
CA ALA A 99 -28.41 -0.51 -13.05
C ALA A 99 -29.19 -1.70 -13.64
N SER A 100 -30.52 -1.70 -13.48
CA SER A 100 -31.39 -2.60 -14.24
C SER A 100 -31.78 -1.93 -15.55
N VAL A 101 -31.76 -2.68 -16.65
CA VAL A 101 -32.25 -2.20 -17.95
C VAL A 101 -33.76 -2.37 -18.01
N CYS A 102 -34.48 -1.27 -18.19
CA CYS A 102 -35.94 -1.28 -18.28
C CYS A 102 -36.37 -1.62 -19.69
N ARG A 103 -37.37 -2.51 -19.79
CA ARG A 103 -37.95 -2.89 -21.07
C ARG A 103 -38.95 -1.84 -21.55
N THR A 104 -39.02 -1.67 -22.86
CA THR A 104 -40.03 -0.86 -23.53
C THR A 104 -41.39 -1.58 -23.51
N LYS A 105 -42.47 -0.88 -23.88
CA LYS A 105 -43.80 -1.52 -24.06
C LYS A 105 -43.79 -2.67 -25.08
N GLY A 106 -42.86 -2.64 -26.02
CA GLY A 106 -42.66 -3.69 -27.02
C GLY A 106 -41.73 -4.82 -26.57
N ASP A 107 -41.41 -4.90 -25.28
CA ASP A 107 -40.53 -5.91 -24.66
C ASP A 107 -39.07 -5.89 -25.16
N ASN A 108 -38.63 -4.77 -25.73
CA ASN A 108 -37.24 -4.54 -26.15
C ASN A 108 -36.43 -3.78 -25.08
N ILE A 109 -35.10 -3.91 -25.08
CA ILE A 109 -34.21 -3.19 -24.17
C ILE A 109 -33.84 -1.77 -24.63
N THR A 110 -34.04 -1.48 -25.91
CA THR A 110 -33.82 -0.18 -26.54
C THR A 110 -34.99 0.14 -27.47
N SER A 111 -35.17 1.41 -27.81
CA SER A 111 -36.07 1.85 -28.88
C SER A 111 -35.33 2.83 -29.79
N LEU A 112 -35.49 2.68 -31.10
CA LEU A 112 -35.04 3.69 -32.06
C LEU A 112 -36.14 4.73 -32.23
N MET A 113 -35.78 6.01 -32.14
CA MET A 113 -36.72 7.12 -32.25
C MET A 113 -36.21 8.11 -33.30
N SER A 114 -37.05 8.46 -34.25
CA SER A 114 -36.70 9.39 -35.33
C SER A 114 -37.33 10.74 -35.07
N VAL A 115 -36.52 11.79 -35.07
CA VAL A 115 -36.95 13.19 -34.92
C VAL A 115 -36.72 13.91 -36.24
N ASP A 116 -37.82 14.41 -36.81
CA ASP A 116 -37.77 15.26 -38.00
C ASP A 116 -37.46 16.71 -37.58
N SER A 117 -36.30 17.20 -38.02
CA SER A 117 -35.84 18.57 -37.73
C SER A 117 -36.14 19.54 -38.89
N GLY A 118 -36.93 19.12 -39.89
CA GLY A 118 -37.28 19.91 -41.08
C GLY A 118 -36.22 19.95 -42.18
N SER A 119 -34.94 19.75 -41.85
CA SER A 119 -33.82 19.65 -42.81
C SER A 119 -33.22 18.25 -42.93
N GLU A 120 -33.38 17.40 -41.91
CA GLU A 120 -32.88 16.03 -41.85
C GLU A 120 -33.65 15.23 -40.80
N ILE A 121 -33.93 13.95 -41.07
CA ILE A 121 -34.49 13.01 -40.09
C ILE A 121 -33.33 12.38 -39.33
N LYS A 122 -33.21 12.68 -38.04
CA LYS A 122 -32.18 12.10 -37.17
C LYS A 122 -32.79 11.01 -36.31
N SER A 123 -32.09 9.87 -36.20
CA SER A 123 -32.53 8.75 -35.38
C SER A 123 -31.65 8.60 -34.15
N TYR A 124 -32.28 8.37 -33.00
CA TYR A 124 -31.65 8.27 -31.70
C TYR A 124 -32.08 6.98 -31.01
N LEU A 125 -31.13 6.18 -30.53
CA LEU A 125 -31.42 5.05 -29.67
C LEU A 125 -31.65 5.53 -28.24
N VAL A 126 -32.73 5.05 -27.64
CA VAL A 126 -33.12 5.41 -26.28
C VAL A 126 -33.21 4.17 -25.42
N ARG A 127 -32.68 4.29 -24.19
CA ARG A 127 -32.76 3.25 -23.16
C ARG A 127 -33.02 3.88 -21.80
N LEU A 128 -33.64 3.09 -20.92
CA LEU A 128 -33.98 3.51 -19.57
C LEU A 128 -33.32 2.56 -18.58
N LEU A 129 -32.59 3.12 -17.63
CA LEU A 129 -31.85 2.39 -16.60
C LEU A 129 -32.38 2.77 -15.22
N THR A 130 -32.37 1.89 -14.23
CA THR A 130 -32.70 2.30 -12.85
C THR A 130 -31.62 3.23 -12.29
N TYR A 131 -32.02 4.26 -11.56
CA TYR A 131 -31.08 5.15 -10.88
C TYR A 131 -30.37 4.40 -9.74
N LEU A 132 -29.05 4.57 -9.62
CA LEU A 132 -28.25 3.93 -8.58
C LEU A 132 -27.97 4.93 -7.44
N PRO A 133 -28.07 4.50 -6.17
CA PRO A 133 -27.78 5.36 -5.03
C PRO A 133 -26.28 5.45 -4.74
N GLY A 134 -25.88 6.49 -4.00
CA GLY A 134 -24.51 6.75 -3.61
C GLY A 134 -23.98 8.08 -4.13
N ARG A 135 -22.73 8.38 -3.81
CA ARG A 135 -22.00 9.55 -4.31
C ARG A 135 -20.76 9.13 -5.08
N PRO A 136 -20.36 9.87 -6.12
CA PRO A 136 -19.11 9.60 -6.82
C PRO A 136 -17.89 9.64 -5.89
N ILE A 137 -16.84 8.88 -6.21
CA ILE A 137 -15.58 8.90 -5.46
C ILE A 137 -14.99 10.31 -5.41
N ALA A 138 -15.09 11.08 -6.50
CA ALA A 138 -14.60 12.46 -6.59
C ALA A 138 -15.12 13.38 -5.47
N GLU A 139 -16.25 13.04 -4.84
CA GLU A 139 -16.87 13.81 -3.76
C GLU A 139 -16.53 13.29 -2.36
N ILE A 140 -15.73 12.22 -2.25
CA ILE A 140 -15.50 11.49 -1.01
C ILE A 140 -14.00 11.50 -0.65
N PRO A 141 -13.64 11.70 0.63
CA PRO A 141 -12.25 11.56 1.04
C PRO A 141 -11.70 10.15 0.75
N ILE A 142 -10.65 10.09 -0.06
CA ILE A 142 -9.98 8.82 -0.38
C ILE A 142 -9.23 8.28 0.84
N SER A 143 -9.42 6.98 1.10
CA SER A 143 -8.66 6.21 2.07
C SER A 143 -7.98 5.00 1.42
N PRO A 144 -6.88 4.47 1.98
CA PRO A 144 -6.25 3.26 1.46
C PRO A 144 -7.19 2.04 1.41
N GLN A 145 -8.13 1.95 2.35
CA GLN A 145 -9.16 0.91 2.36
C GLN A 145 -10.07 1.05 1.13
N LEU A 146 -10.55 2.26 0.85
CA LEU A 146 -11.41 2.54 -0.32
C LEU A 146 -10.67 2.22 -1.64
N LEU A 147 -9.41 2.60 -1.77
CA LEU A 147 -8.58 2.26 -2.95
C LEU A 147 -8.45 0.75 -3.15
N TYR A 148 -8.25 0.00 -2.07
CA TYR A 148 -8.19 -1.46 -2.13
C TYR A 148 -9.54 -2.06 -2.57
N GLU A 149 -10.65 -1.54 -2.04
CA GLU A 149 -12.00 -1.96 -2.40
C GLU A 149 -12.29 -1.72 -3.89
N ILE A 150 -11.92 -0.56 -4.42
CA ILE A 150 -12.07 -0.22 -5.84
C ILE A 150 -11.24 -1.16 -6.72
N GLY A 151 -9.97 -1.37 -6.39
CA GLY A 151 -9.12 -2.33 -7.11
C GLY A 151 -9.66 -3.76 -7.05
N ARG A 152 -10.27 -4.16 -5.93
CA ARG A 152 -10.92 -5.46 -5.78
C ARG A 152 -12.16 -5.58 -6.66
N VAL A 153 -12.98 -4.52 -6.75
CA VAL A 153 -14.17 -4.48 -7.63
C VAL A 153 -13.75 -4.55 -9.10
N ALA A 154 -12.75 -3.79 -9.52
CA ALA A 154 -12.21 -3.84 -10.88
C ALA A 154 -11.70 -5.25 -11.24
N ALA A 155 -10.90 -5.87 -10.38
CA ALA A 155 -10.41 -7.24 -10.61
C ALA A 155 -11.54 -8.28 -10.63
N LYS A 156 -12.57 -8.11 -9.81
CA LYS A 156 -13.74 -9.00 -9.81
C LYS A 156 -14.56 -8.82 -11.09
N LEU A 157 -14.71 -7.59 -11.58
CA LEU A 157 -15.39 -7.25 -12.83
C LEU A 157 -14.74 -7.98 -14.00
N ASP A 158 -13.42 -7.81 -14.15
CA ASP A 158 -12.58 -8.46 -15.15
C ASP A 158 -12.76 -9.99 -15.17
N LYS A 159 -12.71 -10.62 -14.00
CA LYS A 159 -12.87 -12.07 -13.85
C LYS A 159 -14.29 -12.54 -14.16
N THR A 160 -15.29 -11.69 -13.95
CA THR A 160 -16.69 -12.03 -14.23
C THR A 160 -16.98 -11.92 -15.73
N LEU A 161 -16.47 -10.86 -16.37
CA LEU A 161 -16.62 -10.64 -17.81
C LEU A 161 -15.93 -11.71 -18.66
N GLU A 162 -14.93 -12.42 -18.15
CA GLU A 162 -14.33 -13.60 -18.82
C GLU A 162 -15.37 -14.68 -19.18
N LYS A 163 -16.47 -14.75 -18.42
CA LYS A 163 -17.55 -15.73 -18.62
C LYS A 163 -18.71 -15.19 -19.47
N PHE A 164 -18.61 -13.95 -19.93
CA PHE A 164 -19.67 -13.34 -20.72
C PHE A 164 -19.60 -13.81 -22.18
N HIS A 165 -20.75 -14.22 -22.71
CA HIS A 165 -20.89 -14.65 -24.10
C HIS A 165 -22.07 -13.95 -24.75
N HIS A 166 -21.87 -13.41 -25.95
CA HIS A 166 -22.92 -12.77 -26.73
C HIS A 166 -22.67 -12.96 -28.23
N PRO A 167 -23.70 -13.24 -29.06
CA PRO A 167 -23.50 -13.43 -30.51
C PRO A 167 -22.87 -12.23 -31.23
N LYS A 168 -23.15 -11.02 -30.73
CA LYS A 168 -22.69 -9.75 -31.30
C LYS A 168 -21.45 -9.18 -30.61
N LEU A 169 -20.71 -9.99 -29.84
CA LEU A 169 -19.56 -9.51 -29.06
C LEU A 169 -18.49 -8.80 -29.91
N SER A 170 -18.41 -9.13 -31.20
CA SER A 170 -17.51 -8.48 -32.15
C SER A 170 -17.73 -6.96 -32.26
N SER A 171 -18.91 -6.44 -31.88
CA SER A 171 -19.20 -5.00 -31.86
C SER A 171 -18.32 -4.21 -30.87
N LEU A 172 -17.69 -4.87 -29.89
CA LEU A 172 -16.73 -4.27 -28.97
C LEU A 172 -15.33 -4.05 -29.57
N HIS A 173 -15.03 -4.60 -30.75
CA HIS A 173 -13.77 -4.30 -31.46
C HIS A 173 -13.88 -2.94 -32.17
N ARG A 174 -13.52 -1.88 -31.45
CA ARG A 174 -13.67 -0.49 -31.90
C ARG A 174 -12.32 0.09 -32.34
N GLU A 175 -11.91 -0.16 -33.59
CA GLU A 175 -10.56 0.18 -34.10
C GLU A 175 -10.24 1.68 -34.10
N ASN A 176 -11.22 2.55 -34.36
CA ASN A 176 -11.02 4.01 -34.43
C ASN A 176 -11.54 4.74 -33.18
N PHE A 177 -11.70 4.03 -32.07
CA PHE A 177 -12.25 4.60 -30.85
C PHE A 177 -11.15 5.14 -29.95
N ILE A 178 -11.08 6.47 -29.83
CA ILE A 178 -9.99 7.18 -29.15
C ILE A 178 -9.92 6.93 -27.65
N TRP A 179 -11.01 6.47 -27.02
CA TRP A 179 -11.07 6.14 -25.59
C TRP A 179 -10.57 4.72 -25.29
N ASN A 180 -10.26 3.90 -26.30
CA ASN A 180 -9.55 2.64 -26.10
C ASN A 180 -8.04 2.88 -26.09
N LEU A 181 -7.37 2.49 -25.00
CA LEU A 181 -5.92 2.65 -24.85
C LEU A 181 -5.08 1.95 -25.94
N LYS A 182 -5.60 0.92 -26.61
CA LYS A 182 -4.94 0.33 -27.79
C LYS A 182 -4.71 1.36 -28.89
N ASN A 183 -5.53 2.40 -28.94
CA ASN A 183 -5.61 3.39 -29.99
C ASN A 183 -4.94 4.73 -29.62
N VAL A 184 -4.12 4.78 -28.56
CA VAL A 184 -3.33 5.98 -28.17
C VAL A 184 -2.62 6.67 -29.35
N PRO A 185 -2.04 5.98 -30.36
CA PRO A 185 -1.47 6.64 -31.54
C PRO A 185 -2.44 7.54 -32.33
N LEU A 186 -3.75 7.30 -32.27
CA LEU A 186 -4.73 8.15 -32.94
C LEU A 186 -4.74 9.58 -32.39
N LEU A 187 -4.27 9.78 -31.15
CA LEU A 187 -4.20 11.09 -30.50
C LEU A 187 -3.25 12.06 -31.21
N GLU A 188 -2.31 11.56 -32.01
CA GLU A 188 -1.39 12.40 -32.81
C GLU A 188 -2.14 13.34 -33.75
N LYS A 189 -3.29 12.89 -34.25
CA LYS A 189 -4.16 13.69 -35.13
C LYS A 189 -4.71 14.93 -34.44
N TYR A 190 -4.73 14.97 -33.10
CA TYR A 190 -5.30 16.04 -32.29
C TYR A 190 -4.26 16.93 -31.60
N LEU A 191 -2.95 16.64 -31.75
CA LEU A 191 -1.88 17.41 -31.13
C LEU A 191 -1.89 18.90 -31.50
N TYR A 192 -2.46 19.24 -32.65
CA TYR A 192 -2.62 20.63 -33.09
C TYR A 192 -3.46 21.46 -32.11
N ALA A 193 -4.39 20.83 -31.37
CA ALA A 193 -5.27 21.52 -30.42
C ALA A 193 -4.53 22.05 -29.18
N LEU A 194 -3.35 21.50 -28.85
CA LEU A 194 -2.57 21.89 -27.67
C LEU A 194 -1.72 23.15 -27.88
N GLY A 195 -1.61 23.69 -29.11
CA GLY A 195 -0.69 24.77 -29.45
C GLY A 195 0.79 24.36 -29.36
N GLN A 196 1.73 25.29 -29.50
CA GLN A 196 3.15 25.00 -29.27
C GLN A 196 3.56 25.38 -27.85
N ASN A 197 3.61 24.39 -26.95
CA ASN A 197 4.02 24.54 -25.57
C ASN A 197 4.55 23.22 -25.00
N ARG A 198 5.04 23.27 -23.77
CA ARG A 198 5.58 22.12 -23.03
C ARG A 198 4.58 20.97 -22.85
N ASN A 199 3.27 21.25 -22.80
CA ASN A 199 2.25 20.20 -22.67
C ASN A 199 2.17 19.38 -23.95
N ARG A 200 2.28 20.02 -25.12
CA ARG A 200 2.35 19.31 -26.40
C ARG A 200 3.58 18.39 -26.46
N GLU A 201 4.76 18.88 -26.11
CA GLU A 201 5.99 18.08 -26.09
C GLU A 201 5.84 16.86 -25.15
N MET A 202 5.21 17.06 -23.99
CA MET A 202 4.96 15.97 -23.04
C MET A 202 4.00 14.92 -23.60
N VAL A 203 2.90 15.34 -24.23
CA VAL A 203 1.94 14.40 -24.85
C VAL A 203 2.60 13.66 -26.00
N GLU A 204 3.38 14.34 -26.85
CA GLU A 204 4.15 13.72 -27.93
C GLU A 204 5.12 12.66 -27.40
N GLN A 205 5.87 12.97 -26.35
CA GLN A 205 6.76 12.00 -25.69
C GLN A 205 6.01 10.80 -25.12
N VAL A 206 4.86 11.01 -24.48
CA VAL A 206 4.05 9.91 -23.91
C VAL A 206 3.49 9.01 -25.01
N VAL A 207 2.99 9.59 -26.10
CA VAL A 207 2.51 8.82 -27.26
C VAL A 207 3.65 8.01 -27.88
N GLN A 208 4.83 8.59 -28.02
CA GLN A 208 6.00 7.89 -28.56
C GLN A 208 6.46 6.76 -27.63
N LEU A 209 6.54 6.99 -26.31
CA LEU A 209 6.83 5.95 -25.33
C LEU A 209 5.80 4.81 -25.37
N PHE A 210 4.52 5.12 -25.55
CA PHE A 210 3.48 4.10 -25.68
C PHE A 210 3.71 3.23 -26.92
N LYS A 211 4.06 3.84 -28.06
CA LYS A 211 4.40 3.11 -29.29
C LYS A 211 5.59 2.18 -29.08
N ASP A 212 6.66 2.69 -28.48
CA ASP A 212 7.93 1.96 -28.37
C ASP A 212 7.87 0.86 -27.30
N GLU A 213 7.24 1.12 -26.15
CA GLU A 213 7.29 0.22 -25.00
C GLU A 213 6.06 -0.66 -24.82
N VAL A 214 4.88 -0.21 -25.28
CA VAL A 214 3.60 -0.91 -25.09
C VAL A 214 3.18 -1.60 -26.38
N MET A 215 3.12 -0.89 -27.51
CA MET A 215 2.63 -1.47 -28.77
C MET A 215 3.49 -2.64 -29.25
N THR A 216 4.81 -2.55 -29.08
CA THR A 216 5.77 -3.62 -29.45
C THR A 216 5.56 -4.91 -28.65
N LYS A 217 4.89 -4.85 -27.49
CA LYS A 217 4.69 -5.98 -26.57
C LYS A 217 3.24 -6.48 -26.51
N LEU A 218 2.30 -5.88 -27.27
CA LEU A 218 0.87 -6.21 -27.20
C LEU A 218 0.57 -7.70 -27.39
N SER A 219 1.33 -8.39 -28.25
CA SER A 219 1.17 -9.84 -28.47
C SER A 219 1.41 -10.70 -27.23
N HIS A 220 2.08 -10.17 -26.20
CA HIS A 220 2.30 -10.84 -24.93
C HIS A 220 1.22 -10.52 -23.88
N PHE A 221 0.33 -9.57 -24.17
CA PHE A 221 -0.73 -9.17 -23.26
C PHE A 221 -1.97 -10.04 -23.46
N ARG A 222 -2.67 -10.29 -22.37
CA ARG A 222 -3.93 -11.03 -22.39
C ARG A 222 -5.07 -10.08 -22.74
N GLU A 223 -5.77 -10.39 -23.81
CA GLU A 223 -6.94 -9.64 -24.22
C GLU A 223 -8.13 -9.87 -23.27
N CYS A 224 -9.00 -8.86 -23.15
CA CYS A 224 -10.24 -8.94 -22.38
C CYS A 224 -11.28 -7.93 -22.87
N ILE A 225 -12.49 -8.07 -22.34
CA ILE A 225 -13.50 -7.01 -22.40
C ILE A 225 -13.15 -5.98 -21.33
N ASN A 226 -12.95 -4.73 -21.73
CA ASN A 226 -12.73 -3.61 -20.84
C ASN A 226 -14.05 -2.90 -20.54
N HIS A 227 -14.24 -2.48 -19.28
CA HIS A 227 -15.22 -1.45 -18.95
C HIS A 227 -14.81 -0.13 -19.60
N GLY A 228 -13.51 0.20 -19.54
CA GLY A 228 -12.91 1.30 -20.28
C GLY A 228 -13.02 2.66 -19.59
N ASP A 229 -13.93 2.80 -18.61
CA ASP A 229 -14.14 4.08 -17.91
C ASP A 229 -14.45 3.95 -16.42
N LEU A 230 -13.67 3.11 -15.71
CA LEU A 230 -13.72 3.01 -14.24
C LEU A 230 -13.04 4.22 -13.57
N ASN A 231 -13.66 5.39 -13.70
CA ASN A 231 -13.18 6.67 -13.19
C ASN A 231 -13.83 7.07 -11.84
N ASP A 232 -13.35 8.17 -11.29
CA ASP A 232 -13.76 8.78 -10.01
C ASP A 232 -15.20 9.32 -10.00
N HIS A 233 -15.78 9.61 -11.17
CA HIS A 233 -17.17 10.03 -11.32
C HIS A 233 -18.15 8.86 -11.56
N ASN A 234 -17.67 7.74 -12.08
CA ASN A 234 -18.49 6.59 -12.49
C ASN A 234 -18.60 5.48 -11.45
N ILE A 235 -17.82 5.55 -10.39
CA ILE A 235 -17.93 4.63 -9.26
C ILE A 235 -18.64 5.35 -8.12
N LEU A 236 -19.81 4.84 -7.73
CA LEU A 236 -20.59 5.36 -6.62
C LEU A 236 -20.29 4.60 -5.33
N ILE A 237 -20.25 5.34 -4.23
CA ILE A 237 -19.98 4.84 -2.90
C ILE A 237 -21.14 5.21 -1.96
N GLU A 238 -21.51 4.28 -1.10
CA GLU A 238 -22.33 4.54 0.08
C GLU A 238 -21.51 4.39 1.36
N SER A 239 -21.80 5.22 2.34
CA SER A 239 -21.24 5.14 3.69
C SER A 239 -22.20 4.38 4.62
N SER A 240 -21.73 3.28 5.20
CA SER A 240 -22.40 2.61 6.30
C SER A 240 -21.70 2.92 7.62
N LYS A 241 -22.43 2.88 8.74
CA LYS A 241 -21.82 2.99 10.08
C LYS A 241 -21.39 1.61 10.54
N SER A 242 -20.10 1.44 10.86
CA SER A 242 -19.62 0.23 11.53
C SER A 242 -20.20 0.11 12.94
N ALA A 243 -20.15 -1.11 13.50
CA ALA A 243 -20.52 -1.36 14.90
C ALA A 243 -19.69 -0.55 15.92
N PHE A 244 -18.55 0.02 15.49
CA PHE A 244 -17.65 0.82 16.30
C PHE A 244 -17.75 2.33 16.03
N GLY A 245 -18.68 2.76 15.17
CA GLY A 245 -18.96 4.18 14.89
C GLY A 245 -18.18 4.78 13.71
N ASP A 246 -17.20 4.07 13.15
CA ASP A 246 -16.46 4.51 11.96
C ASP A 246 -17.29 4.36 10.67
N ALA A 247 -17.13 5.29 9.74
CA ALA A 247 -17.75 5.23 8.41
C ALA A 247 -17.03 4.19 7.54
N VAL A 248 -17.76 3.15 7.14
CA VAL A 248 -17.31 2.14 6.18
C VAL A 248 -17.88 2.48 4.82
N TYR A 249 -17.00 2.68 3.85
CA TYR A 249 -17.36 3.00 2.48
C TYR A 249 -17.46 1.71 1.65
N GLN A 250 -18.56 1.54 0.92
CA GLN A 250 -18.76 0.40 0.03
C GLN A 250 -19.20 0.90 -1.36
N VAL A 251 -18.72 0.23 -2.41
CA VAL A 251 -19.15 0.50 -3.78
C VAL A 251 -20.63 0.14 -3.93
N SER A 252 -21.46 1.15 -4.20
CA SER A 252 -22.91 1.08 -4.34
C SER A 252 -23.38 1.21 -5.79
N GLY A 253 -22.50 1.59 -6.71
CA GLY A 253 -22.82 1.73 -8.13
C GLY A 253 -21.59 1.70 -9.03
N ILE A 254 -21.72 1.04 -10.19
CA ILE A 254 -20.82 1.18 -11.34
C ILE A 254 -21.65 1.76 -12.47
N LEU A 255 -21.24 2.92 -12.95
CA LEU A 255 -21.91 3.69 -13.99
C LEU A 255 -21.12 3.62 -15.31
N ASP A 256 -21.82 4.05 -16.34
CA ASP A 256 -21.31 4.33 -17.68
C ASP A 256 -20.53 3.22 -18.41
N PHE A 257 -21.27 2.40 -19.13
CA PHE A 257 -20.73 1.29 -19.94
C PHE A 257 -20.54 1.68 -21.42
N ASP A 258 -20.54 2.98 -21.75
CA ASP A 258 -20.51 3.45 -23.15
C ASP A 258 -19.12 3.35 -23.80
N ASP A 259 -18.07 3.31 -22.98
CA ASP A 259 -16.67 3.18 -23.40
C ASP A 259 -16.18 1.73 -23.47
N MET A 260 -17.07 0.77 -23.21
CA MET A 260 -16.75 -0.64 -23.32
C MET A 260 -16.15 -0.97 -24.69
N SER A 261 -15.07 -1.73 -24.66
CA SER A 261 -14.36 -2.16 -25.85
C SER A 261 -13.53 -3.42 -25.56
N TYR A 262 -13.08 -4.08 -26.62
CA TYR A 262 -12.10 -5.15 -26.50
C TYR A 262 -10.69 -4.56 -26.41
N GLY A 263 -9.95 -4.94 -25.38
CA GLY A 263 -8.62 -4.43 -25.08
C GLY A 263 -7.81 -5.47 -24.30
N TYR A 264 -7.09 -5.04 -23.27
CA TYR A 264 -6.21 -5.90 -22.47
C TYR A 264 -6.43 -5.65 -20.99
N TYR A 265 -6.25 -6.67 -20.15
CA TYR A 265 -6.46 -6.55 -18.69
C TYR A 265 -5.61 -5.42 -18.06
N VAL A 266 -4.39 -5.22 -18.59
CA VAL A 266 -3.49 -4.17 -18.11
C VAL A 266 -4.04 -2.76 -18.34
N PHE A 267 -4.92 -2.57 -19.33
CA PHE A 267 -5.53 -1.29 -19.62
C PHE A 267 -6.61 -0.91 -18.61
N GLU A 268 -7.43 -1.87 -18.16
CA GLU A 268 -8.46 -1.59 -17.14
C GLU A 268 -7.84 -1.11 -15.83
N VAL A 269 -6.81 -1.82 -15.37
CA VAL A 269 -6.09 -1.46 -14.15
C VAL A 269 -5.34 -0.14 -14.31
N ALA A 270 -4.79 0.16 -15.50
CA ALA A 270 -4.11 1.42 -15.76
C ALA A 270 -5.08 2.61 -15.71
N ILE A 271 -6.27 2.48 -16.31
CA ILE A 271 -7.34 3.49 -16.27
C ILE A 271 -7.75 3.73 -14.82
N THR A 272 -8.08 2.66 -14.09
CA THR A 272 -8.51 2.75 -12.68
C THR A 272 -7.44 3.43 -11.81
N ILE A 273 -6.16 3.02 -11.94
CA ILE A 273 -5.06 3.61 -11.17
C ILE A 273 -4.91 5.10 -11.48
N MET A 274 -5.00 5.50 -12.75
CA MET A 274 -4.82 6.88 -13.16
C MET A 274 -5.84 7.81 -12.49
N TYR A 275 -7.13 7.46 -12.53
CA TYR A 275 -8.17 8.26 -11.88
C TYR A 275 -8.04 8.27 -10.35
N MET A 276 -7.72 7.13 -9.73
CA MET A 276 -7.47 7.08 -8.29
C MET A 276 -6.22 7.87 -7.86
N MET A 277 -5.28 8.09 -8.77
CA MET A 277 -4.13 8.96 -8.53
C MET A 277 -4.50 10.44 -8.57
N ILE A 278 -5.44 10.86 -9.43
CA ILE A 278 -5.90 12.26 -9.53
C ILE A 278 -6.54 12.68 -8.19
N GLU A 279 -7.39 11.82 -7.65
CA GLU A 279 -8.13 12.10 -6.42
C GLU A 279 -7.28 11.94 -5.14
N SER A 280 -6.09 11.35 -5.25
CA SER A 280 -5.17 11.25 -4.12
C SER A 280 -4.38 12.54 -3.96
N LYS A 281 -4.44 13.16 -2.76
CA LYS A 281 -3.58 14.30 -2.38
C LYS A 281 -2.09 13.97 -2.49
N THR A 282 -1.73 12.69 -2.49
CA THR A 282 -0.38 12.16 -2.68
C THR A 282 -0.40 11.06 -3.77
N PRO A 283 -0.42 11.44 -5.06
CA PRO A 283 -0.58 10.51 -6.19
C PRO A 283 0.48 9.40 -6.25
N ILE A 284 1.63 9.63 -5.62
CA ILE A 284 2.74 8.67 -5.52
C ILE A 284 2.52 7.67 -4.37
N GLN A 285 1.88 8.07 -3.26
CA GLN A 285 1.62 7.18 -2.13
C GLN A 285 0.47 6.19 -2.42
N SER A 286 -0.48 6.54 -3.31
CA SER A 286 -1.55 5.63 -3.75
C SER A 286 -1.02 4.47 -4.60
N ARG A 287 0.23 4.55 -5.10
CA ARG A 287 0.98 3.42 -5.64
C ARG A 287 1.63 2.68 -4.46
N ARG A 288 0.90 1.78 -3.82
CA ARG A 288 1.34 1.03 -2.62
C ARG A 288 2.64 0.21 -2.79
N TYR A 289 3.26 0.21 -3.98
CA TYR A 289 4.63 -0.26 -4.20
C TYR A 289 5.54 0.92 -4.56
N ASP A 290 6.15 1.49 -3.52
CA ASP A 290 7.26 2.43 -3.61
C ASP A 290 8.46 1.73 -4.26
N SER A 291 8.47 1.68 -5.59
CA SER A 291 9.53 1.06 -6.40
C SER A 291 10.77 1.96 -6.54
N ARG A 292 10.69 3.20 -6.05
CA ARG A 292 11.80 4.16 -6.05
C ARG A 292 12.34 4.28 -4.64
N THR A 293 12.97 3.21 -4.16
CA THR A 293 13.41 3.05 -2.76
C THR A 293 14.38 4.12 -2.23
N THR A 294 14.99 4.92 -3.11
CA THR A 294 16.03 5.91 -2.78
C THR A 294 15.63 7.35 -3.15
N ILE A 295 14.32 7.68 -3.14
CA ILE A 295 13.86 9.07 -3.34
C ILE A 295 13.39 9.69 -2.03
N PHE A 296 13.54 11.00 -1.92
CA PHE A 296 12.91 11.75 -0.85
C PHE A 296 11.40 11.82 -1.05
N SER A 297 10.66 11.70 0.05
CA SER A 297 9.27 12.10 0.11
C SER A 297 9.13 13.62 -0.04
N PRO A 298 7.92 14.14 -0.33
CA PRO A 298 7.67 15.59 -0.33
C PRO A 298 8.02 16.29 0.98
N GLU A 299 8.07 15.56 2.09
CA GLU A 299 8.44 16.06 3.42
C GLU A 299 9.95 15.95 3.70
N GLY A 300 10.76 15.48 2.74
CA GLY A 300 12.20 15.28 2.92
C GLY A 300 12.56 14.01 3.70
N ARG A 301 11.69 12.99 3.71
CA ARG A 301 11.86 11.73 4.46
C ARG A 301 12.18 10.56 3.52
N LEU A 302 12.78 9.49 4.04
CA LEU A 302 13.05 8.25 3.30
C LEU A 302 12.13 7.14 3.79
N TYR A 303 11.00 6.91 3.09
CA TYR A 303 9.97 5.97 3.55
C TYR A 303 10.46 4.54 3.72
N GLN A 304 11.31 4.03 2.81
CA GLN A 304 11.86 2.67 2.95
C GLN A 304 12.69 2.48 4.21
N VAL A 305 13.39 3.53 4.67
CA VAL A 305 14.14 3.51 5.92
C VAL A 305 13.18 3.46 7.11
N GLU A 306 12.11 4.24 7.08
CA GLU A 306 11.08 4.22 8.14
C GLU A 306 10.38 2.86 8.23
N TYR A 307 10.05 2.25 7.10
CA TYR A 307 9.46 0.90 7.07
C TYR A 307 10.43 -0.16 7.61
N ALA A 308 11.74 -0.01 7.34
CA ALA A 308 12.75 -0.88 7.92
C ALA A 308 12.83 -0.71 9.45
N MET A 309 12.68 0.52 9.97
CA MET A 309 12.63 0.79 11.41
C MET A 309 11.41 0.14 12.07
N GLU A 310 10.23 0.21 11.44
CA GLU A 310 9.02 -0.47 11.93
C GLU A 310 9.20 -1.99 11.99
N ALA A 311 9.82 -2.59 10.97
CA ALA A 311 10.14 -4.02 10.97
C ALA A 311 11.07 -4.41 12.13
N ILE A 312 12.02 -3.54 12.48
CA ILE A 312 12.89 -3.72 13.65
C ILE A 312 12.11 -3.56 14.94
N GLY A 313 11.15 -2.63 15.02
CA GLY A 313 10.26 -2.45 16.16
C GLY A 313 9.48 -3.72 16.53
N HIS A 314 9.23 -4.61 15.57
CA HIS A 314 8.58 -5.91 15.80
C HIS A 314 9.55 -7.08 16.01
N ALA A 315 10.86 -6.87 15.90
CA ALA A 315 11.86 -7.90 16.17
C ALA A 315 12.05 -8.13 17.67
N GLY A 316 12.61 -9.29 18.05
CA GLY A 316 12.83 -9.58 19.47
C GLY A 316 13.83 -8.61 20.10
N THR A 317 13.56 -8.22 21.34
CA THR A 317 14.27 -7.18 22.10
C THR A 317 15.76 -7.49 22.24
N CYS A 318 16.62 -6.48 22.14
CA CYS A 318 18.05 -6.59 22.39
C CYS A 318 18.57 -5.32 23.05
N LEU A 319 19.25 -5.46 24.18
CA LEU A 319 19.83 -4.34 24.93
C LEU A 319 21.33 -4.53 25.15
N GLY A 320 22.02 -3.41 25.32
CA GLY A 320 23.43 -3.36 25.67
C GLY A 320 23.67 -2.42 26.84
N ILE A 321 24.56 -2.81 27.75
CA ILE A 321 24.91 -2.01 28.93
C ILE A 321 26.43 -2.00 29.08
N LEU A 322 26.99 -0.80 29.11
CA LEU A 322 28.40 -0.53 29.37
C LEU A 322 28.65 -0.53 30.89
N ALA A 323 29.76 -1.12 31.30
CA ALA A 323 30.27 -1.07 32.67
C ALA A 323 31.76 -0.75 32.66
N ASN A 324 32.33 -0.46 33.83
CA ASN A 324 33.74 -0.10 33.96
C ASN A 324 34.67 -1.29 33.72
N ASP A 325 34.25 -2.49 34.13
CA ASP A 325 35.00 -3.75 34.08
C ASP A 325 34.57 -4.66 32.92
N GLY A 326 33.65 -4.21 32.07
CA GLY A 326 33.21 -4.93 30.89
C GLY A 326 31.99 -4.33 30.21
N VAL A 327 31.46 -5.02 29.22
CA VAL A 327 30.24 -4.63 28.51
C VAL A 327 29.43 -5.89 28.20
N LEU A 328 28.10 -5.79 28.21
CA LEU A 328 27.23 -6.93 27.95
C LEU A 328 26.20 -6.63 26.87
N LEU A 329 25.78 -7.69 26.18
CA LEU A 329 24.59 -7.74 25.34
C LEU A 329 23.63 -8.76 25.93
N ALA A 330 22.35 -8.39 25.98
CA ALA A 330 21.27 -9.27 26.39
C ALA A 330 20.15 -9.23 25.35
N ALA A 331 19.77 -10.38 24.81
CA ALA A 331 18.82 -10.48 23.72
C ALA A 331 17.71 -11.51 24.03
N GLU A 332 16.49 -11.19 23.62
CA GLU A 332 15.37 -12.12 23.59
C GLU A 332 15.58 -13.16 22.48
N ARG A 333 15.49 -14.44 22.82
CA ARG A 333 15.40 -15.53 21.85
C ARG A 333 13.97 -15.65 21.34
N ARG A 334 13.77 -15.51 20.03
CA ARG A 334 12.44 -15.62 19.40
C ARG A 334 12.11 -17.07 19.09
N ASN A 335 13.12 -17.88 18.75
CA ASN A 335 12.96 -19.27 18.39
C ASN A 335 13.15 -20.16 19.62
N ILE A 336 12.06 -20.40 20.35
CA ILE A 336 12.04 -21.17 21.61
C ILE A 336 11.28 -22.50 21.51
N HIS A 337 11.02 -22.98 20.28
CA HIS A 337 10.28 -24.22 20.08
C HIS A 337 11.14 -25.43 20.45
N LYS A 338 10.59 -26.40 21.20
CA LYS A 338 11.29 -27.60 21.70
C LYS A 338 11.88 -28.53 20.63
N LEU A 339 11.51 -28.33 19.36
CA LEU A 339 12.02 -29.09 18.22
C LEU A 339 13.26 -28.45 17.57
N LEU A 340 13.67 -27.27 18.05
CA LEU A 340 14.88 -26.64 17.56
C LEU A 340 16.10 -27.38 18.12
N ASP A 341 17.06 -27.64 17.24
CA ASP A 341 18.34 -28.22 17.61
C ASP A 341 19.29 -27.10 18.03
N GLU A 342 19.59 -27.03 19.34
CA GLU A 342 20.42 -25.97 19.95
C GLU A 342 21.93 -26.23 19.73
N VAL A 343 22.33 -26.48 18.48
CA VAL A 343 23.72 -26.79 18.11
C VAL A 343 24.59 -25.52 18.04
N PHE A 344 23.97 -24.38 17.74
CA PHE A 344 24.67 -23.11 17.63
C PHE A 344 24.95 -22.51 19.02
N PHE A 345 26.14 -21.93 19.18
CA PHE A 345 26.54 -21.26 20.42
C PHE A 345 25.66 -20.06 20.78
N SER A 346 25.02 -19.44 19.78
CA SER A 346 24.20 -18.23 19.92
C SER A 346 23.20 -18.10 18.78
N GLU A 347 22.02 -17.54 19.06
CA GLU A 347 21.02 -17.21 18.02
C GLU A 347 21.21 -15.80 17.47
N LYS A 348 21.51 -14.83 18.35
CA LYS A 348 21.55 -13.40 18.01
C LYS A 348 22.89 -12.73 18.18
N ILE A 349 23.86 -13.37 18.85
CA ILE A 349 25.15 -12.79 19.19
C ILE A 349 26.23 -13.37 18.27
N TYR A 350 26.86 -12.47 17.52
CA TYR A 350 27.85 -12.81 16.51
C TYR A 350 29.22 -12.28 16.93
N LYS A 351 30.19 -13.17 17.13
CA LYS A 351 31.59 -12.77 17.25
C LYS A 351 32.06 -12.19 15.91
N LEU A 352 32.61 -10.97 15.92
CA LEU A 352 33.07 -10.26 14.72
C LEU A 352 34.59 -10.40 14.54
N ASN A 353 35.34 -10.24 15.63
CA ASN A 353 36.78 -10.49 15.70
C ASN A 353 37.12 -10.90 17.15
N GLU A 354 38.39 -10.91 17.53
CA GLU A 354 38.82 -11.30 18.88
C GLU A 354 38.40 -10.30 19.97
N ASP A 355 38.13 -9.05 19.61
CA ASP A 355 37.90 -7.94 20.54
C ASP A 355 36.48 -7.34 20.45
N MET A 356 35.61 -7.86 19.57
CA MET A 356 34.28 -7.31 19.29
C MET A 356 33.24 -8.40 18.99
N ALA A 357 32.02 -8.14 19.45
CA ALA A 357 30.82 -8.89 19.10
C ALA A 357 29.67 -7.94 18.78
N CYS A 358 28.66 -8.44 18.08
CA CYS A 358 27.41 -7.70 17.90
C CYS A 358 26.19 -8.56 18.17
N SER A 359 25.07 -7.91 18.45
CA SER A 359 23.74 -8.51 18.46
C SER A 359 22.83 -7.78 17.49
N VAL A 360 21.82 -8.49 16.99
CA VAL A 360 21.00 -8.05 15.85
C VAL A 360 19.52 -8.01 16.21
N ALA A 361 18.81 -7.01 15.68
CA ALA A 361 17.35 -6.95 15.69
C ALA A 361 16.85 -6.57 14.31
N GLY A 362 15.86 -7.32 13.80
CA GLY A 362 15.30 -7.15 12.46
C GLY A 362 15.32 -8.46 11.66
N ILE A 363 15.56 -8.35 10.35
CA ILE A 363 15.57 -9.47 9.42
C ILE A 363 16.87 -10.28 9.54
N THR A 364 16.79 -11.52 10.02
CA THR A 364 17.95 -12.39 10.26
C THR A 364 18.79 -12.66 9.00
N SER A 365 18.17 -12.80 7.83
CA SER A 365 18.91 -13.02 6.58
C SER A 365 19.81 -11.85 6.20
N ASP A 366 19.32 -10.62 6.41
CA ASP A 366 20.09 -9.41 6.18
C ASP A 366 21.23 -9.30 7.20
N ALA A 367 20.97 -9.69 8.45
CA ALA A 367 21.98 -9.71 9.51
C ALA A 367 23.14 -10.65 9.19
N ASN A 368 22.89 -11.80 8.56
CA ASN A 368 23.94 -12.73 8.13
C ASN A 368 24.87 -12.10 7.07
N VAL A 369 24.30 -11.31 6.14
CA VAL A 369 25.10 -10.58 5.14
C VAL A 369 25.98 -9.54 5.82
N LEU A 370 25.39 -8.71 6.69
CA LEU A 370 26.11 -7.62 7.36
C LEU A 370 27.19 -8.12 8.33
N THR A 371 26.92 -9.18 9.09
CA THR A 371 27.90 -9.79 10.01
C THR A 371 29.06 -10.44 9.28
N ASN A 372 28.81 -11.06 8.12
CA ASN A 372 29.89 -11.55 7.27
C ASN A 372 30.75 -10.41 6.71
N GLU A 373 30.12 -9.32 6.24
CA GLU A 373 30.85 -8.15 5.74
C GLU A 373 31.68 -7.47 6.84
N LEU A 374 31.12 -7.33 8.06
CA LEU A 374 31.85 -6.84 9.24
C LEU A 374 33.11 -7.66 9.53
N ARG A 375 33.01 -9.00 9.49
CA ARG A 375 34.17 -9.90 9.67
C ARG A 375 35.22 -9.65 8.58
N LEU A 376 34.79 -9.51 7.32
CA LEU A 376 35.69 -9.22 6.20
C LEU A 376 36.37 -7.85 6.33
N ILE A 377 35.65 -6.82 6.75
CA ILE A 377 36.22 -5.48 6.98
C ILE A 377 37.27 -5.54 8.10
N ALA A 378 36.93 -6.17 9.23
CA ALA A 378 37.84 -6.29 10.37
C ALA A 378 39.13 -7.05 10.02
N GLN A 379 39.02 -8.15 9.27
CA GLN A 379 40.20 -8.94 8.86
C GLN A 379 41.03 -8.22 7.79
N ARG A 380 40.40 -7.48 6.87
CA ARG A 380 41.12 -6.64 5.89
C ARG A 380 41.95 -5.56 6.59
N TYR A 381 41.38 -4.90 7.60
CA TYR A 381 42.10 -3.92 8.40
C TYR A 381 43.29 -4.56 9.12
N LEU A 382 43.07 -5.70 9.80
CA LEU A 382 44.14 -6.42 10.48
C LEU A 382 45.27 -6.82 9.52
N LEU A 383 44.93 -7.29 8.33
CA LEU A 383 45.91 -7.63 7.29
C LEU A 383 46.75 -6.41 6.88
N GLN A 384 46.12 -5.25 6.73
CA GLN A 384 46.78 -4.04 6.26
C GLN A 384 47.63 -3.35 7.33
N TYR A 385 47.12 -3.26 8.56
CA TYR A 385 47.72 -2.46 9.64
C TYR A 385 48.43 -3.30 10.71
N GLN A 386 48.25 -4.63 10.69
CA GLN A 386 48.82 -5.57 11.67
C GLN A 386 48.41 -5.25 13.13
N GLU A 387 47.27 -4.61 13.31
CA GLU A 387 46.64 -4.34 14.60
C GLU A 387 45.11 -4.49 14.51
N PRO A 388 44.42 -4.79 15.62
CA PRO A 388 42.96 -4.92 15.61
C PRO A 388 42.30 -3.60 15.23
N ILE A 389 41.23 -3.68 14.43
CA ILE A 389 40.46 -2.51 14.01
C ILE A 389 39.83 -1.81 15.23
N PRO A 390 39.96 -0.48 15.36
CA PRO A 390 39.24 0.29 16.38
C PRO A 390 37.72 0.14 16.23
N CYS A 391 37.00 0.16 17.35
CA CYS A 391 35.58 -0.20 17.36
C CYS A 391 34.75 0.71 16.46
N GLU A 392 34.97 2.02 16.57
CA GLU A 392 34.24 3.02 15.78
C GLU A 392 34.48 2.87 14.28
N GLN A 393 35.73 2.65 13.86
CA GLN A 393 36.06 2.51 12.43
C GLN A 393 35.34 1.32 11.78
N LEU A 394 35.19 0.21 12.51
CA LEU A 394 34.43 -0.94 12.03
C LEU A 394 32.95 -0.60 11.84
N VAL A 395 32.36 0.14 12.79
CA VAL A 395 30.95 0.56 12.74
C VAL A 395 30.71 1.54 11.59
N THR A 396 31.57 2.56 11.44
CA THR A 396 31.47 3.55 10.36
C THR A 396 31.56 2.89 8.99
N ALA A 397 32.52 1.97 8.79
CA ALA A 397 32.69 1.28 7.51
C ALA A 397 31.45 0.47 7.09
N LEU A 398 30.74 -0.15 8.04
CA LEU A 398 29.46 -0.81 7.74
C LEU A 398 28.34 0.19 7.46
N CYS A 399 28.31 1.29 8.22
CA CYS A 399 27.31 2.33 8.08
C CYS A 399 27.37 3.01 6.71
N ASP A 400 28.57 3.20 6.15
CA ASP A 400 28.76 3.68 4.78
C ASP A 400 28.14 2.73 3.75
N ILE A 401 28.26 1.41 3.96
CA ILE A 401 27.61 0.41 3.11
C ILE A 401 26.09 0.51 3.23
N LYS A 402 25.54 0.64 4.44
CA LYS A 402 24.09 0.82 4.62
C LYS A 402 23.58 2.10 3.97
N GLN A 403 24.31 3.20 4.13
CA GLN A 403 23.99 4.51 3.56
C GLN A 403 23.98 4.47 2.03
N ALA A 404 24.91 3.74 1.41
CA ALA A 404 24.94 3.56 -0.03
C ALA A 404 23.62 2.97 -0.57
N TYR A 405 23.03 2.01 0.15
CA TYR A 405 21.74 1.39 -0.20
C TYR A 405 20.53 2.32 -0.01
N THR A 406 20.67 3.39 0.79
CA THR A 406 19.59 4.40 0.95
C THR A 406 19.70 5.54 -0.05
N GLN A 407 20.89 5.75 -0.63
CA GLN A 407 21.14 6.87 -1.54
C GLN A 407 21.04 6.49 -3.03
N PHE A 408 21.46 5.29 -3.42
CA PHE A 408 21.46 4.88 -4.83
C PHE A 408 21.22 3.38 -5.05
N GLY A 409 21.03 2.99 -6.31
CA GLY A 409 20.92 1.58 -6.72
C GLY A 409 19.51 1.00 -6.75
N GLY A 410 18.49 1.72 -6.27
CA GLY A 410 17.08 1.29 -6.31
C GLY A 410 16.85 -0.04 -5.58
N LYS A 411 17.68 -0.34 -4.58
CA LYS A 411 17.57 -1.53 -3.75
C LYS A 411 16.81 -1.18 -2.47
N ARG A 412 16.17 -2.17 -1.86
CA ARG A 412 15.63 -2.00 -0.51
C ARG A 412 16.80 -1.82 0.50
N PRO A 413 16.63 -1.01 1.56
CA PRO A 413 17.61 -0.95 2.64
C PRO A 413 17.65 -2.27 3.43
N PHE A 414 18.70 -2.44 4.22
CA PHE A 414 18.82 -3.56 5.15
C PHE A 414 17.86 -3.37 6.33
N GLY A 415 17.01 -4.36 6.59
CA GLY A 415 16.02 -4.31 7.67
C GLY A 415 16.61 -4.69 9.03
N VAL A 416 17.78 -4.15 9.41
CA VAL A 416 18.53 -4.59 10.60
C VAL A 416 19.18 -3.42 11.35
N SER A 417 18.88 -3.34 12.64
CA SER A 417 19.69 -2.59 13.60
C SER A 417 20.62 -3.53 14.34
N LEU A 418 21.83 -3.03 14.66
CA LEU A 418 22.85 -3.80 15.36
C LEU A 418 23.33 -3.05 16.59
N LEU A 419 23.57 -3.78 17.67
CA LEU A 419 24.34 -3.32 18.82
C LEU A 419 25.73 -3.95 18.76
N TYR A 420 26.77 -3.14 18.94
CA TYR A 420 28.16 -3.57 18.92
C TYR A 420 28.75 -3.40 20.30
N ILE A 421 29.46 -4.41 20.78
CA ILE A 421 30.29 -4.31 21.97
C ILE A 421 31.72 -4.60 21.58
N GLY A 422 32.66 -3.85 22.16
CA GLY A 422 34.05 -4.01 21.84
C GLY A 422 34.98 -3.38 22.86
N TRP A 423 36.26 -3.73 22.76
CA TRP A 423 37.33 -3.06 23.47
C TRP A 423 38.42 -2.65 22.48
N ASP A 424 38.92 -1.43 22.59
CA ASP A 424 40.14 -1.01 21.90
C ASP A 424 41.10 -0.23 22.80
N LYS A 425 42.32 -0.03 22.29
CA LYS A 425 43.41 0.64 23.00
C LYS A 425 43.20 2.14 23.22
N HIS A 426 42.26 2.77 22.51
CA HIS A 426 42.07 4.22 22.53
C HIS A 426 40.99 4.64 23.53
N TYR A 427 39.86 3.94 23.53
CA TYR A 427 38.68 4.31 24.31
C TYR A 427 38.23 3.22 25.29
N GLY A 428 38.90 2.06 25.31
CA GLY A 428 38.53 0.96 26.17
C GLY A 428 37.21 0.32 25.75
N PHE A 429 36.36 -0.01 26.72
CA PHE A 429 35.05 -0.63 26.47
C PHE A 429 34.09 0.36 25.79
N GLN A 430 33.46 -0.09 24.72
CA GLN A 430 32.55 0.72 23.91
C GLN A 430 31.28 -0.06 23.57
N LEU A 431 30.18 0.68 23.45
CA LEU A 431 28.89 0.20 22.98
C LEU A 431 28.38 1.14 21.90
N TYR A 432 28.12 0.61 20.71
CA TYR A 432 27.56 1.35 19.59
C TYR A 432 26.23 0.76 19.15
N GLN A 433 25.39 1.61 18.56
CA GLN A 433 24.17 1.20 17.87
C GLN A 433 24.20 1.74 16.45
N SER A 434 23.80 0.93 15.47
CA SER A 434 23.55 1.37 14.09
C SER A 434 22.15 0.99 13.65
N ASP A 435 21.60 1.73 12.71
CA ASP A 435 20.26 1.52 12.17
C ASP A 435 20.25 1.39 10.63
N PRO A 436 19.09 1.09 9.99
CA PRO A 436 18.98 0.98 8.53
C PRO A 436 19.33 2.23 7.71
N SER A 437 19.33 3.42 8.31
CA SER A 437 19.63 4.67 7.63
C SER A 437 21.13 4.86 7.33
N GLY A 438 21.98 4.01 7.94
CA GLY A 438 23.42 4.21 7.95
C GLY A 438 23.89 5.18 9.03
N ASN A 439 23.01 5.62 9.94
CA ASN A 439 23.44 6.33 11.14
C ASN A 439 23.92 5.36 12.22
N TYR A 440 24.87 5.84 13.03
CA TYR A 440 25.31 5.16 14.24
C TYR A 440 25.51 6.17 15.38
N GLY A 441 25.50 5.65 16.61
CA GLY A 441 25.80 6.43 17.81
C GLY A 441 26.41 5.58 18.91
N GLY A 442 27.31 6.18 19.70
CA GLY A 442 27.87 5.57 20.91
C GLY A 442 26.92 5.73 22.10
N TRP A 443 26.76 4.68 22.89
CA TRP A 443 25.83 4.63 24.01
C TRP A 443 26.48 4.04 25.26
N LYS A 444 26.03 4.50 26.43
CA LYS A 444 26.36 3.86 27.72
C LYS A 444 25.40 2.71 28.02
N ALA A 445 24.13 2.88 27.69
CA ALA A 445 23.14 1.81 27.68
C ALA A 445 22.10 2.12 26.60
N THR A 446 21.66 1.12 25.86
CA THR A 446 20.63 1.29 24.82
C THR A 446 19.85 -0.01 24.59
N CYS A 447 18.75 0.09 23.86
CA CYS A 447 17.90 -1.03 23.48
C CYS A 447 17.34 -0.85 22.07
N ILE A 448 17.26 -1.95 21.32
CA ILE A 448 16.62 -2.06 20.00
C ILE A 448 15.63 -3.22 20.00
N GLY A 449 14.73 -3.24 19.01
CA GLY A 449 13.67 -4.24 18.93
C GLY A 449 12.39 -3.82 19.63
N ASN A 450 11.54 -4.81 19.90
CA ASN A 450 10.24 -4.61 20.56
C ASN A 450 10.41 -3.99 21.95
N ASN A 451 9.48 -3.10 22.31
CA ASN A 451 9.45 -2.40 23.60
C ASN A 451 10.73 -1.63 23.96
N SER A 452 11.54 -1.24 22.97
CA SER A 452 12.80 -0.49 23.18
C SER A 452 12.59 0.84 23.91
N ALA A 453 11.50 1.57 23.63
CA ALA A 453 11.19 2.83 24.30
C ALA A 453 10.99 2.65 25.82
N ALA A 454 10.29 1.60 26.24
CA ALA A 454 10.09 1.26 27.65
C ALA A 454 11.42 0.83 28.30
N ALA A 455 12.21 -0.01 27.61
CA ALA A 455 13.53 -0.42 28.08
C ALA A 455 14.46 0.78 28.31
N VAL A 456 14.53 1.71 27.36
CA VAL A 456 15.35 2.93 27.47
C VAL A 456 14.89 3.80 28.64
N SER A 457 13.59 3.92 28.89
CA SER A 457 13.07 4.66 30.05
C SER A 457 13.57 4.07 31.38
N MET A 458 13.54 2.74 31.51
CA MET A 458 14.06 2.05 32.69
C MET A 458 15.58 2.16 32.81
N LEU A 459 16.32 1.99 31.71
CA LEU A 459 17.77 2.17 31.69
C LEU A 459 18.17 3.57 32.14
N LYS A 460 17.45 4.62 31.71
CA LYS A 460 17.70 6.01 32.14
C LYS A 460 17.51 6.22 33.65
N GLN A 461 16.59 5.49 34.28
CA GLN A 461 16.31 5.63 35.71
C GLN A 461 17.32 4.89 36.58
N ASP A 462 17.70 3.68 36.16
CA ASP A 462 18.46 2.76 37.01
C ASP A 462 19.96 2.70 36.69
N TYR A 463 20.39 3.18 35.52
CA TYR A 463 21.81 3.19 35.13
C TYR A 463 22.60 4.26 35.90
N LYS A 464 23.69 3.86 36.57
CA LYS A 464 24.55 4.75 37.35
C LYS A 464 25.84 5.05 36.61
N GLU A 465 25.95 6.26 36.06
CA GLU A 465 27.12 6.67 35.32
C GLU A 465 28.41 6.60 36.15
N GLY A 466 29.45 5.94 35.61
CA GLY A 466 30.77 5.83 36.25
C GLY A 466 30.86 4.81 37.39
N GLU A 467 29.74 4.26 37.86
CA GLU A 467 29.70 3.30 38.99
C GLU A 467 29.25 1.89 38.58
N MET A 468 28.89 1.71 37.30
CA MET A 468 28.42 0.41 36.83
C MET A 468 29.53 -0.63 36.80
N THR A 469 29.29 -1.73 37.53
CA THR A 469 30.08 -2.97 37.44
C THR A 469 29.34 -3.98 36.56
N LEU A 470 30.04 -4.96 36.01
CA LEU A 470 29.43 -5.99 35.19
C LEU A 470 28.35 -6.76 35.95
N LYS A 471 28.54 -6.99 37.25
CA LYS A 471 27.53 -7.65 38.10
C LYS A 471 26.25 -6.83 38.24
N SER A 472 26.37 -5.52 38.51
CA SER A 472 25.20 -4.66 38.61
C SER A 472 24.54 -4.43 37.24
N ALA A 473 25.32 -4.41 36.17
CA ALA A 473 24.81 -4.33 34.80
C ALA A 473 24.01 -5.58 34.41
N LEU A 474 24.47 -6.77 34.79
CA LEU A 474 23.73 -8.03 34.57
C LEU A 474 22.40 -8.04 35.34
N ALA A 475 22.38 -7.60 36.58
CA ALA A 475 21.14 -7.48 37.37
C ALA A 475 20.16 -6.50 36.72
N LEU A 476 20.65 -5.34 36.25
CA LEU A 476 19.84 -4.36 35.53
C LEU A 476 19.31 -4.91 34.21
N ALA A 477 20.11 -5.64 33.44
CA ALA A 477 19.69 -6.26 32.19
C ALA A 477 18.50 -7.23 32.41
N ILE A 478 18.57 -8.08 33.43
CA ILE A 478 17.47 -9.00 33.79
C ILE A 478 16.22 -8.21 34.22
N LYS A 479 16.37 -7.16 35.04
CA LYS A 479 15.24 -6.30 35.45
C LYS A 479 14.53 -5.69 34.25
N VAL A 480 15.29 -5.18 33.27
CA VAL A 480 14.73 -4.56 32.06
C VAL A 480 14.05 -5.60 31.17
N LEU A 481 14.67 -6.76 30.94
CA LEU A 481 14.07 -7.83 30.14
C LEU A 481 12.79 -8.39 30.79
N ASN A 482 12.79 -8.59 32.11
CA ASN A 482 11.62 -9.07 32.84
C ASN A 482 10.41 -8.13 32.67
N LYS A 483 10.65 -6.82 32.57
CA LYS A 483 9.57 -5.83 32.40
C LYS A 483 9.16 -5.58 30.95
N THR A 484 10.05 -5.81 29.99
CA THR A 484 9.81 -5.49 28.58
C THR A 484 9.35 -6.68 27.75
N MET A 485 9.55 -7.91 28.24
CA MET A 485 9.05 -9.11 27.59
C MET A 485 7.60 -9.39 28.00
N ASP A 486 6.74 -9.72 27.03
CA ASP A 486 5.32 -10.07 27.24
C ASP A 486 5.15 -11.50 27.79
N VAL A 487 5.90 -11.85 28.83
CA VAL A 487 5.89 -13.17 29.46
C VAL A 487 5.75 -12.99 30.96
N SER A 488 4.86 -13.77 31.57
CA SER A 488 4.57 -13.69 33.01
C SER A 488 5.78 -14.00 33.91
N LYS A 489 6.74 -14.79 33.40
CA LYS A 489 8.02 -15.08 34.06
C LYS A 489 9.13 -15.22 33.03
N LEU A 490 10.26 -14.59 33.31
CA LEU A 490 11.48 -14.75 32.52
C LEU A 490 12.06 -16.16 32.71
N SER A 491 12.42 -16.83 31.62
CA SER A 491 13.11 -18.13 31.65
C SER A 491 14.46 -18.04 30.97
N ALA A 492 15.42 -18.85 31.41
CA ALA A 492 16.77 -18.84 30.84
C ALA A 492 16.81 -19.26 29.36
N GLU A 493 15.87 -20.09 28.90
CA GLU A 493 15.72 -20.46 27.49
C GLU A 493 15.33 -19.28 26.58
N LYS A 494 14.67 -18.26 27.14
CA LYS A 494 14.12 -17.11 26.40
C LYS A 494 15.10 -15.95 26.26
N VAL A 495 16.21 -15.98 26.98
CA VAL A 495 17.19 -14.90 26.97
C VAL A 495 18.57 -15.43 26.70
N GLU A 496 19.35 -14.63 25.98
CA GLU A 496 20.74 -14.91 25.73
C GLU A 496 21.56 -13.71 26.18
N ILE A 497 22.64 -13.97 26.94
CA ILE A 497 23.50 -12.92 27.49
C ILE A 497 24.94 -13.24 27.14
N ALA A 498 25.63 -12.29 26.53
CA ALA A 498 27.07 -12.33 26.34
C ALA A 498 27.75 -11.17 27.04
N THR A 499 28.90 -11.44 27.63
CA THR A 499 29.76 -10.45 28.28
C THR A 499 31.11 -10.38 27.58
N LEU A 500 31.66 -9.18 27.49
CA LEU A 500 33.01 -8.90 27.01
C LEU A 500 33.80 -8.24 28.14
N THR A 501 34.87 -8.89 28.58
CA THR A 501 35.77 -8.45 29.65
C THR A 501 37.21 -8.40 29.17
N ARG A 502 38.10 -7.80 29.97
CA ARG A 502 39.55 -7.80 29.74
C ARG A 502 40.25 -8.56 30.87
N GLU A 503 40.91 -9.65 30.50
CA GLU A 503 41.65 -10.52 31.43
C GLU A 503 43.08 -10.66 30.93
N ASN A 504 44.06 -10.32 31.78
CA ASN A 504 45.50 -10.43 31.47
C ASN A 504 45.91 -9.80 30.13
N GLY A 505 45.31 -8.65 29.78
CA GLY A 505 45.61 -7.96 28.52
C GLY A 505 45.01 -8.62 27.26
N LYS A 506 44.11 -9.59 27.42
CA LYS A 506 43.31 -10.19 26.34
C LYS A 506 41.82 -9.97 26.55
N THR A 507 41.09 -9.88 25.45
CA THR A 507 39.64 -9.72 25.46
C THR A 507 38.99 -11.09 25.55
N VAL A 508 38.03 -11.24 26.45
CA VAL A 508 37.30 -12.50 26.66
C VAL A 508 35.83 -12.24 26.38
N ILE A 509 35.34 -12.83 25.29
CA ILE A 509 33.93 -12.81 24.91
C ILE A 509 33.31 -14.13 25.34
N ARG A 510 32.30 -14.07 26.20
CA ARG A 510 31.67 -15.26 26.78
C ARG A 510 30.16 -15.15 26.74
N VAL A 511 29.51 -16.12 26.12
CA VAL A 511 28.06 -16.34 26.25
C VAL A 511 27.82 -17.09 27.56
N LEU A 512 26.93 -16.57 28.40
CA LEU A 512 26.59 -17.17 29.69
C LEU A 512 25.83 -18.48 29.47
N LYS A 513 26.18 -19.52 30.23
CA LYS A 513 25.44 -20.79 30.18
C LYS A 513 24.08 -20.63 30.85
N GLN A 514 23.09 -21.44 30.45
CA GLN A 514 21.74 -21.37 31.02
C GLN A 514 21.72 -21.39 32.55
N LYS A 515 22.55 -22.23 33.20
CA LYS A 515 22.68 -22.27 34.67
C LYS A 515 23.06 -20.94 35.31
N GLU A 516 23.92 -20.15 34.66
CA GLU A 516 24.31 -18.84 35.17
C GLU A 516 23.19 -17.83 34.99
N VAL A 517 22.48 -17.89 33.85
CA VAL A 517 21.32 -17.06 33.56
C VAL A 517 20.18 -17.35 34.55
N GLU A 518 19.88 -18.62 34.85
CA GLU A 518 18.90 -19.03 35.85
C GLU A 518 19.22 -18.47 37.24
N GLN A 519 20.50 -18.46 37.63
CA GLN A 519 20.92 -17.87 38.90
C GLN A 519 20.71 -16.35 38.94
N LEU A 520 20.90 -15.65 37.83
CA LEU A 520 20.63 -14.21 37.74
C LEU A 520 19.13 -13.92 37.82
N ILE A 521 18.30 -14.71 37.14
CA ILE A 521 16.83 -14.60 37.19
C ILE A 521 16.34 -14.83 38.62
N LYS A 522 16.79 -15.91 39.27
CA LYS A 522 16.39 -16.23 40.65
C LYS A 522 16.78 -15.13 41.64
N LYS A 523 17.99 -14.57 41.51
CA LYS A 523 18.42 -13.43 42.34
C LYS A 523 17.52 -12.20 42.13
N HIS A 524 17.12 -11.93 40.88
CA HIS A 524 16.21 -10.84 40.58
C HIS A 524 14.83 -11.04 41.23
N GLU A 525 14.27 -12.25 41.16
CA GLU A 525 13.00 -12.58 41.83
C GLU A 525 13.09 -12.40 43.36
N GLU A 526 14.22 -12.77 43.99
CA GLU A 526 14.46 -12.57 45.41
C GLU A 526 14.57 -11.07 45.78
N GLU A 527 15.19 -10.26 44.93
CA GLU A 527 15.29 -8.79 45.11
C GLU A 527 13.93 -8.10 44.94
N GLU A 528 13.13 -8.50 43.95
CA GLU A 528 11.79 -7.98 43.72
C GLU A 528 10.86 -8.31 44.90
N ALA A 529 10.89 -9.56 45.39
CA ALA A 529 10.13 -9.97 46.56
C ALA A 529 10.52 -9.21 47.84
N LYS A 530 11.80 -8.85 48.00
CA LYS A 530 12.26 -8.01 49.12
C LYS A 530 11.76 -6.57 48.97
N ALA A 531 11.87 -5.98 47.78
CA ALA A 531 11.40 -4.62 47.52
C ALA A 531 9.87 -4.49 47.74
N GLU A 532 9.08 -5.50 47.36
CA GLU A 532 7.64 -5.51 47.65
C GLU A 532 7.32 -5.59 49.14
N ARG A 533 8.06 -6.39 49.91
CA ARG A 533 7.89 -6.48 51.37
C ARG A 533 8.20 -5.15 52.05
N GLU A 534 9.32 -4.51 51.68
CA GLU A 534 9.70 -3.21 52.23
C GLU A 534 8.70 -2.11 51.87
N LYS A 535 8.13 -2.15 50.66
CA LYS A 535 7.08 -1.21 50.24
C LYS A 535 5.79 -1.41 51.06
N LYS A 536 5.35 -2.66 51.25
CA LYS A 536 4.19 -2.99 52.09
C LYS A 536 4.42 -2.58 53.56
N GLU A 537 5.61 -2.78 54.10
CA GLU A 537 5.96 -2.34 55.46
C GLU A 537 5.98 -0.82 55.61
N LYS A 538 6.43 -0.08 54.60
CA LYS A 538 6.36 1.40 54.59
C LYS A 538 4.92 1.90 54.50
N GLU A 539 4.10 1.32 53.63
CA GLU A 539 2.68 1.67 53.49
C GLU A 539 1.88 1.32 54.77
N GLN A 540 2.25 0.25 55.48
CA GLN A 540 1.64 -0.09 56.77
C GLN A 540 2.02 0.94 57.85
N LYS A 541 3.30 1.34 57.92
CA LYS A 541 3.79 2.36 58.88
C LYS A 541 3.25 3.76 58.62
N GLU A 542 2.88 4.09 57.38
CA GLU A 542 2.20 5.35 57.04
C GLU A 542 0.69 5.33 57.33
N LYS A 543 0.07 4.15 57.44
CA LYS A 543 -1.34 4.00 57.86
C LYS A 543 -1.50 3.96 59.38
N ASP A 544 -0.47 3.54 60.11
CA ASP A 544 -0.46 3.46 61.58
C ASP A 544 0.03 4.77 62.25
N LYS A 545 0.40 5.78 61.46
CA LYS A 545 0.70 7.16 61.89
C LYS A 545 -0.45 8.08 61.50
#